data_AF-A0A139I413-F1
#
_entry.id   AF-A0A139I413-F1
#
_cell.length_a   1.000
_cell.length_b   1.000
_cell.length_c   1.000
_cell.angle_alpha   90.00
_cell.angle_beta   90.00
_cell.angle_gamma   90.00
#
_symmetry.space_group_name_H-M   'P 1'
#
loop_
_entity.id
_entity.type
_entity.pdbx_description
1 polymer ?
#
loop_
_entity_poly.entity_id
_entity_poly.type
_entity_poly.pdbx_seq_one_letter_code
_entity_poly.pdbx_strand_id
1 'polypeptide(L)'
;MISGIAHVNLLVPPGTLDQANAFYGETLGLSAREVPSLQKGSLAWFDIGSSGQQVHIAFGQNTEPKSSRHPCFKIESPEALLALRQKIWEHYARGDDSAPKEADKPGEADSGAKGAEYPSRFFARDYAGNRLEFSL
;
A
#
# COMPACT_ATOMS: atom_id res chain seq x y z
N MET A 1 -19.30 20.89 -5.38
CA MET A 1 -18.09 20.84 -6.25
C MET A 1 -17.05 19.95 -5.56
N ILE A 2 -16.38 19.07 -6.31
CA ILE A 2 -15.33 18.16 -5.78
C ILE A 2 -13.98 18.89 -5.76
N SER A 3 -13.22 18.79 -4.67
CA SER A 3 -11.94 19.50 -4.47
C SER A 3 -10.70 18.61 -4.48
N GLY A 4 -10.85 17.28 -4.38
CA GLY A 4 -9.74 16.34 -4.38
C GLY A 4 -10.13 14.94 -3.89
N ILE A 5 -9.15 14.04 -3.85
CA ILE A 5 -9.29 12.73 -3.22
C ILE A 5 -9.03 12.91 -1.72
N ALA A 6 -10.04 12.61 -0.89
CA ALA A 6 -9.89 12.59 0.55
C ALA A 6 -9.25 11.28 1.03
N HIS A 7 -9.71 10.15 0.49
CA HIS A 7 -9.18 8.84 0.82
C HIS A 7 -9.43 7.84 -0.30
N VAL A 8 -8.69 6.74 -0.26
CA VAL A 8 -9.04 5.50 -0.96
C VAL A 8 -9.37 4.43 0.08
N ASN A 9 -10.20 3.45 -0.27
CA ASN A 9 -10.54 2.34 0.60
C ASN A 9 -10.11 1.01 -0.05
N LEU A 10 -9.37 0.20 0.70
CA LEU A 10 -8.91 -1.12 0.29
C LEU A 10 -9.53 -2.19 1.19
N LEU A 11 -9.80 -3.36 0.62
CA LEU A 11 -10.42 -4.47 1.33
C LEU A 11 -9.38 -5.50 1.74
N VAL A 12 -9.49 -5.98 2.98
CA VAL A 12 -8.65 -7.04 3.53
C VAL A 12 -9.52 -8.11 4.20
N PRO A 13 -9.01 -9.34 4.41
CA PRO A 13 -9.78 -10.38 5.07
C PRO A 13 -10.27 -9.95 6.48
N PRO A 14 -11.44 -10.44 6.93
CA PRO A 14 -11.90 -10.18 8.29
C PRO A 14 -10.89 -10.64 9.35
N GLY A 15 -10.71 -9.81 10.38
CA GLY A 15 -9.83 -10.12 11.51
C GLY A 15 -8.34 -9.88 11.27
N THR A 16 -7.95 -9.23 10.16
CA THR A 16 -6.54 -9.03 9.81
C THR A 16 -6.03 -7.59 9.93
N LEU A 17 -6.59 -6.77 10.84
CA LEU A 17 -6.10 -5.38 11.00
C LEU A 17 -4.68 -5.32 11.56
N ASP A 18 -4.22 -6.33 12.28
CA ASP A 18 -2.84 -6.39 12.77
C ASP A 18 -1.84 -6.54 11.60
N GLN A 19 -2.18 -7.35 10.60
CA GLN A 19 -1.44 -7.42 9.34
C GLN A 19 -1.49 -6.08 8.59
N ALA A 20 -2.61 -5.36 8.67
CA ALA A 20 -2.69 -4.01 8.11
C ALA A 20 -1.71 -3.04 8.80
N ASN A 21 -1.61 -3.09 10.13
CA ASN A 21 -0.66 -2.26 10.87
C ASN A 21 0.80 -2.61 10.52
N ALA A 22 1.13 -3.90 10.45
CA ALA A 22 2.48 -4.35 10.06
C ALA A 22 2.85 -3.94 8.62
N PHE A 23 1.91 -4.08 7.68
CA PHE A 23 2.19 -3.75 6.29
C PHE A 23 2.11 -2.23 6.02
N TYR A 24 0.97 -1.61 6.26
CA TYR A 24 0.76 -0.18 5.93
C TYR A 24 1.46 0.76 6.92
N GLY A 25 1.48 0.42 8.20
CA GLY A 25 2.13 1.24 9.23
C GLY A 25 3.64 1.06 9.23
N GLU A 26 4.12 -0.17 9.38
CA GLU A 26 5.56 -0.42 9.60
C GLU A 26 6.34 -0.52 8.28
N THR A 27 5.82 -1.29 7.31
CA THR A 27 6.57 -1.54 6.05
C THR A 27 6.48 -0.36 5.08
N LEU A 28 5.28 0.19 4.86
CA LEU A 28 5.10 1.39 4.04
C LEU A 28 5.43 2.68 4.79
N GLY A 29 5.43 2.67 6.12
CA GLY A 29 5.73 3.85 6.93
C GLY A 29 4.58 4.86 7.00
N LEU A 30 3.33 4.46 6.73
CA LEU A 30 2.18 5.37 6.85
C LEU A 30 1.82 5.59 8.32
N SER A 31 1.38 6.80 8.65
CA SER A 31 1.02 7.15 10.03
C SER A 31 -0.37 6.63 10.37
N ALA A 32 -0.49 5.74 11.35
CA ALA A 32 -1.80 5.30 11.84
C ALA A 32 -2.61 6.47 12.42
N ARG A 33 -3.90 6.50 12.10
CA ARG A 33 -4.85 7.49 12.61
C ARG A 33 -5.97 6.80 13.39
N GLU A 34 -6.43 7.45 14.45
CA GLU A 34 -7.60 7.00 15.18
C GLU A 34 -8.84 6.94 14.29
N VAL A 35 -9.51 5.79 14.33
CA VAL A 35 -10.85 5.62 13.73
C VAL A 35 -11.92 6.14 14.69
N PRO A 36 -13.13 6.49 14.20
CA PRO A 36 -14.27 6.75 15.06
C PRO A 36 -14.46 5.64 16.10
N SER A 37 -14.82 6.01 17.33
CA SER A 37 -14.88 5.07 18.48
C SER A 37 -15.71 3.81 18.21
N LEU A 38 -16.83 3.95 17.48
CA LEU A 38 -17.72 2.86 17.10
C LEU A 38 -17.18 1.92 16.01
N GLN A 39 -16.08 2.29 15.36
CA GLN A 39 -15.44 1.54 14.26
C GLN A 39 -14.10 0.91 14.68
N LYS A 40 -13.75 1.01 15.97
CA LYS A 40 -12.56 0.33 16.51
C LYS A 40 -12.67 -1.17 16.28
N GLY A 41 -11.61 -1.76 15.71
CA GLY A 41 -11.54 -3.19 15.41
C GLY A 41 -12.24 -3.62 14.11
N SER A 42 -12.90 -2.71 13.38
CA SER A 42 -13.51 -3.00 12.07
C SER A 42 -12.87 -2.25 10.90
N LEU A 43 -12.09 -1.20 11.19
CA LEU A 43 -11.35 -0.40 10.22
C LEU A 43 -9.96 -0.04 10.77
N ALA A 44 -9.01 0.21 9.87
CA ALA A 44 -7.77 0.90 10.17
C ALA A 44 -7.57 2.07 9.19
N TRP A 45 -7.15 3.23 9.69
CA TRP A 45 -6.89 4.43 8.87
C TRP A 45 -5.42 4.78 8.94
N PHE A 46 -4.85 5.16 7.80
CA PHE A 46 -3.47 5.59 7.67
C PHE A 46 -3.39 6.90 6.90
N ASP A 47 -2.65 7.87 7.41
CA ASP A 47 -2.39 9.15 6.75
C ASP A 47 -1.26 9.01 5.72
N ILE A 48 -1.46 9.62 4.55
CA ILE A 48 -0.47 9.66 3.46
C ILE A 48 0.38 10.93 3.63
N GLY A 49 1.49 10.79 4.36
CA GLY A 49 2.37 11.91 4.70
C GLY A 49 1.61 13.07 5.36
N SER A 50 1.93 14.30 4.97
CA SER A 50 1.28 15.51 5.47
C SER A 50 0.17 16.05 4.54
N SER A 51 -0.26 15.27 3.56
CA SER A 51 -1.22 15.73 2.53
C SER A 51 -2.66 15.91 3.05
N GLY A 52 -2.98 15.27 4.18
CA GLY A 52 -4.36 15.11 4.66
C GLY A 52 -5.15 14.01 3.94
N GLN A 53 -4.56 13.35 2.94
CA GLN A 53 -5.16 12.19 2.26
C GLN A 53 -4.90 10.91 3.05
N GLN A 54 -5.76 9.92 2.86
CA GLN A 54 -5.75 8.70 3.68
C GLN A 54 -5.92 7.43 2.87
N VAL A 55 -5.44 6.33 3.45
CA VAL A 55 -5.82 4.96 3.09
C VAL A 55 -6.69 4.40 4.20
N HIS A 56 -7.88 3.97 3.84
CA HIS A 56 -8.77 3.23 4.74
C HIS A 56 -8.66 1.74 4.42
N ILE A 57 -8.48 0.94 5.45
CA ILE A 57 -8.45 -0.52 5.37
C ILE A 57 -9.73 -1.03 6.02
N ALA A 58 -10.57 -1.67 5.21
CA ALA A 58 -11.84 -2.24 5.63
C ALA A 58 -11.89 -3.74 5.40
N PHE A 59 -12.70 -4.44 6.20
CA PHE A 59 -12.93 -5.86 5.94
C PHE A 59 -13.80 -6.08 4.71
N GLY A 60 -13.43 -7.06 3.89
CA GLY A 60 -14.19 -7.45 2.72
C GLY A 60 -13.53 -8.57 1.93
N GLN A 61 -14.18 -8.98 0.85
CA GLN A 61 -13.65 -9.97 -0.07
C GLN A 61 -13.17 -9.30 -1.35
N ASN A 62 -11.93 -9.55 -1.74
CA ASN A 62 -11.45 -9.27 -3.08
C ASN A 62 -11.87 -10.41 -4.01
N THR A 63 -12.90 -10.18 -4.82
CA THR A 63 -13.42 -11.15 -5.79
C THR A 63 -12.53 -11.29 -7.04
N GLU A 64 -11.59 -10.36 -7.23
CA GLU A 64 -10.61 -10.34 -8.31
C GLU A 64 -9.17 -10.43 -7.75
N PRO A 65 -8.62 -11.64 -7.55
CA PRO A 65 -7.34 -11.84 -6.87
C PRO A 65 -6.14 -11.15 -7.54
N LYS A 66 -6.25 -10.83 -8.83
CA LYS A 66 -5.21 -10.13 -9.61
C LYS A 66 -5.76 -8.88 -10.30
N SER A 67 -6.70 -8.17 -9.67
CA SER A 67 -7.22 -6.92 -10.22
C SER A 67 -6.07 -5.96 -10.56
N SER A 68 -6.24 -5.22 -11.66
CA SER A 68 -5.30 -4.19 -12.10
C SER A 68 -5.52 -2.86 -11.40
N ARG A 69 -6.65 -2.68 -10.69
CA ARG A 69 -7.01 -1.48 -9.93
C ARG A 69 -6.05 -1.25 -8.77
N HIS A 70 -5.60 -0.02 -8.60
CA HIS A 70 -4.68 0.37 -7.53
C HIS A 70 -4.75 1.88 -7.26
N PRO A 71 -4.45 2.32 -6.03
CA PRO A 71 -3.91 3.64 -5.80
C PRO A 71 -2.43 3.69 -6.20
N CYS A 72 -1.98 4.87 -6.64
CA CYS A 72 -0.58 5.17 -6.83
C CYS A 72 -0.14 6.19 -5.77
N PHE A 73 0.90 5.84 -5.00
CA PHE A 73 1.48 6.69 -3.97
C PHE A 73 2.68 7.45 -4.55
N LYS A 74 2.64 8.77 -4.40
CA LYS A 74 3.75 9.64 -4.76
C LYS A 74 4.85 9.55 -3.70
N ILE A 75 6.08 9.34 -4.15
CA ILE A 75 7.29 9.23 -3.35
C ILE A 75 8.17 10.45 -3.61
N GLU A 76 8.76 10.99 -2.54
CA GLU A 76 9.43 12.29 -2.55
C GLU A 76 10.72 12.35 -3.38
N SER A 77 11.39 11.21 -3.59
CA SER A 77 12.66 11.15 -4.31
C SER A 77 12.95 9.75 -4.88
N PRO A 78 13.87 9.65 -5.87
CA PRO A 78 14.37 8.37 -6.36
C PRO A 78 14.98 7.49 -5.27
N GLU A 79 15.70 8.09 -4.32
CA GLU A 79 16.34 7.38 -3.20
C GLU A 79 15.30 6.80 -2.25
N ALA A 80 14.25 7.58 -1.92
CA ALA A 80 13.13 7.11 -1.11
C ALA A 80 12.34 6.00 -1.81
N LEU A 81 12.19 6.08 -3.14
CA LEU A 81 11.52 5.04 -3.94
C LEU A 81 12.29 3.72 -3.88
N LEU A 82 13.62 3.75 -4.02
CA LEU A 82 14.47 2.56 -3.90
C LEU A 82 14.46 2.00 -2.47
N ALA A 83 14.55 2.87 -1.46
CA ALA A 83 14.51 2.46 -0.06
C ALA A 83 13.17 1.78 0.30
N LEU A 84 12.04 2.33 -0.18
CA LEU A 84 10.73 1.73 0.03
C LEU A 84 10.62 0.37 -0.67
N ARG A 85 11.12 0.26 -1.92
CA ARG A 85 11.15 -1.02 -2.63
C ARG A 85 11.95 -2.08 -1.86
N GLN A 86 13.11 -1.71 -1.31
CA GLN A 86 13.92 -2.60 -0.48
C GLN A 86 13.15 -3.07 0.76
N LYS A 87 12.49 -2.17 1.50
CA LYS A 87 11.68 -2.52 2.68
C LYS A 87 10.55 -3.49 2.35
N ILE A 88 9.82 -3.23 1.27
CA ILE A 88 8.72 -4.10 0.81
C ILE A 88 9.25 -5.49 0.42
N TRP A 89 10.38 -5.54 -0.28
CA TRP A 89 11.02 -6.80 -0.64
C TRP A 89 11.55 -7.57 0.57
N GLU A 90 12.12 -6.90 1.56
CA GLU A 90 12.55 -7.54 2.81
C GLU A 90 11.37 -8.12 3.57
N HIS A 91 10.24 -7.40 3.63
CA HIS A 91 9.00 -7.95 4.20
C HIS A 91 8.48 -9.14 3.41
N TYR A 92 8.47 -9.05 2.08
CA TYR A 92 8.14 -10.20 1.21
C TYR A 92 8.98 -11.43 1.56
N ALA A 93 10.29 -11.25 1.68
CA ALA A 93 11.23 -12.33 1.95
C ALA A 93 11.10 -12.94 3.36
N ARG A 94 10.55 -12.20 4.35
CA ARG A 94 10.24 -12.75 5.68
C ARG A 94 9.15 -13.83 5.62
N GLY A 95 8.18 -13.67 4.71
CA GLY A 95 7.12 -14.65 4.48
C GLY A 95 6.16 -14.87 5.66
N ASP A 96 6.08 -13.91 6.59
CA ASP A 96 5.08 -13.92 7.66
C ASP A 96 3.66 -13.63 7.15
N ASP A 97 2.64 -13.80 7.99
CA ASP A 97 1.23 -13.64 7.59
C ASP A 97 0.86 -12.22 7.13
N SER A 98 1.71 -11.22 7.42
CA SER A 98 1.54 -9.83 6.98
C SER A 98 2.36 -9.49 5.75
N ALA A 99 3.16 -10.43 5.24
CA ALA A 99 4.02 -10.21 4.09
C ALA A 99 3.20 -9.88 2.82
N PRO A 100 3.68 -8.95 1.97
CA PRO A 100 3.09 -8.73 0.67
C PRO A 100 3.06 -10.03 -0.14
N LYS A 101 2.04 -10.18 -1.00
CA LYS A 101 1.92 -11.36 -1.88
C LYS A 101 2.78 -11.26 -3.14
N GLU A 102 3.08 -10.06 -3.58
CA GLU A 102 3.92 -9.77 -4.75
C GLU A 102 4.78 -8.53 -4.41
N ALA A 103 6.07 -8.58 -4.70
CA ALA A 103 6.99 -7.46 -4.50
C ALA A 103 8.07 -7.45 -5.59
N ASP A 104 8.30 -6.29 -6.20
CA ASP A 104 9.37 -6.11 -7.18
C ASP A 104 10.75 -6.14 -6.50
N LYS A 105 11.61 -7.09 -6.91
CA LYS A 105 12.92 -7.30 -6.30
C LYS A 105 13.91 -6.18 -6.63
N PRO A 106 14.59 -5.58 -5.62
CA PRO A 106 15.70 -4.65 -5.81
C PRO A 106 16.79 -5.16 -6.77
N GLY A 107 17.21 -4.31 -7.71
CA GLY A 107 18.20 -4.63 -8.75
C GLY A 107 17.66 -5.38 -9.98
N GLU A 108 16.41 -5.85 -9.94
CA GLU A 108 15.73 -6.45 -11.10
C GLU A 108 14.79 -5.46 -11.80
N ALA A 109 14.26 -5.85 -12.96
CA ALA A 109 13.33 -5.03 -13.73
C ALA A 109 11.99 -4.89 -12.98
N ASP A 110 11.58 -3.65 -12.71
CA ASP A 110 10.26 -3.37 -12.10
C ASP A 110 9.10 -3.86 -12.97
N SER A 111 8.01 -4.24 -12.33
CA SER A 111 6.78 -4.64 -13.00
C SER A 111 6.03 -3.44 -13.60
N GLY A 112 5.24 -3.70 -14.63
CA GLY A 112 4.47 -2.67 -15.36
C GLY A 112 5.21 -2.07 -16.57
N ALA A 113 4.47 -1.35 -17.41
CA ALA A 113 5.03 -0.72 -18.61
C ALA A 113 5.95 0.45 -18.21
N LYS A 114 7.10 0.58 -18.86
CA LYS A 114 8.02 1.72 -18.71
C LYS A 114 8.01 2.55 -19.99
N GLY A 115 8.03 3.87 -19.84
CA GLY A 115 8.03 4.82 -20.96
C GLY A 115 8.60 6.16 -20.54
N ALA A 116 8.86 7.05 -21.50
CA ALA A 116 9.43 8.38 -21.24
C ALA A 116 8.60 9.21 -20.23
N GLU A 117 7.30 8.92 -20.13
CA GLU A 117 6.34 9.59 -19.23
C GLU A 117 6.32 9.00 -17.80
N TYR A 118 6.93 7.82 -17.57
CA TYR A 118 6.96 7.11 -16.29
C TYR A 118 8.36 6.50 -16.03
N PRO A 119 9.37 7.33 -15.72
CA PRO A 119 10.76 6.86 -15.70
C PRO A 119 11.06 5.89 -14.55
N SER A 120 10.39 6.05 -13.40
CA SER A 120 10.64 5.24 -12.19
C SER A 120 9.33 4.96 -11.44
N ARG A 121 8.87 3.72 -11.49
CA ARG A 121 7.76 3.19 -10.68
C ARG A 121 7.97 1.71 -10.40
N PHE A 122 7.34 1.21 -9.34
CA PHE A 122 7.25 -0.22 -9.09
C PHE A 122 5.89 -0.57 -8.48
N PHE A 123 5.54 -1.86 -8.48
CA PHE A 123 4.31 -2.34 -7.87
C PHE A 123 4.60 -3.33 -6.75
N ALA A 124 3.64 -3.42 -5.84
CA ALA A 124 3.53 -4.51 -4.88
C ALA A 124 2.07 -4.93 -4.76
N ARG A 125 1.84 -6.13 -4.22
CA ARG A 125 0.54 -6.52 -3.68
C ARG A 125 0.66 -6.71 -2.19
N ASP A 126 -0.22 -6.05 -1.44
CA ASP A 126 -0.28 -6.25 0.01
C ASP A 126 -0.62 -7.71 0.37
N TYR A 127 -0.64 -8.02 1.66
CA TYR A 127 -0.96 -9.36 2.18
C TYR A 127 -2.37 -9.84 1.78
N ALA A 128 -3.29 -8.93 1.44
CA ALA A 128 -4.64 -9.23 0.97
C ALA A 128 -4.75 -9.34 -0.56
N GLY A 129 -3.69 -9.03 -1.32
CA GLY A 129 -3.66 -9.07 -2.79
C GLY A 129 -4.03 -7.76 -3.47
N ASN A 130 -4.23 -6.67 -2.73
CA ASN A 130 -4.48 -5.34 -3.28
C ASN A 130 -3.23 -4.84 -3.99
N ARG A 131 -3.35 -4.46 -5.26
CA ARG A 131 -2.24 -3.88 -6.02
C ARG A 131 -2.01 -2.44 -5.56
N LEU A 132 -0.75 -2.08 -5.35
CA LEU A 132 -0.29 -0.75 -5.00
C LEU A 132 0.81 -0.34 -5.99
N GLU A 133 0.79 0.92 -6.41
CA GLU A 133 1.84 1.52 -7.25
C GLU A 133 2.58 2.59 -6.44
N PHE A 134 3.88 2.72 -6.69
CA PHE A 134 4.72 3.75 -6.12
C PHE A 134 5.49 4.45 -7.24
N SER A 135 5.42 5.78 -7.32
CA SER A 135 6.09 6.59 -8.35
C SER A 135 6.63 7.89 -7.77
N LEU A 136 7.48 8.59 -8.53
CA LEU A 136 7.91 9.96 -8.23
C LEU A 136 6.81 11.00 -8.44
#